data_AF-A0A2P4Y308-F1
#
_entry.id   AF-A0A2P4Y308-F1
#
_cell.length_a   1.000
_cell.length_b   1.000
_cell.length_c   1.000
_cell.angle_alpha   90.00
_cell.angle_beta   90.00
_cell.angle_gamma   90.00
#
_symmetry.space_group_name_H-M   'P 1'
#
loop_
_entity.id
_entity.type
_entity.pdbx_description
1 polymer ?
#
loop_
_entity_poly.entity_id
_entity_poly.type
_entity_poly.pdbx_seq_one_letter_code
_entity_poly.pdbx_strand_id
1 'polypeptide(L)'
;MADDAVAQLLCVHLGLVDDAELPSDAVRDFRDLYRLPLRSFSEKCVLMSAAEATGCSAVILDVLLFVSETISPALFRKQLTALPLSLSQWVHYLVEQCMVTNETVSLSALRGLLDLYAATQRYRELAAMLLSLVFYDRELSRTLKVTDDVLDIAKFYRHRFPVTLSKLPRETEKEDANTAPEICMMEAYLDKRARGEGNLQANWRMRYVQLTEKEIVYFKHDEGKLEKSKNPFHDKTGKGNKKGSLALARGMQIEPLDYRGKFSLRPNCVKICDAAGNEELILDAFSPERSREDVYIA
;
A
#
# COMPACT_ATOMS: atom_id res chain seq x y z
N MET A 1 16.89 -20.01 32.98
CA MET A 1 15.59 -20.60 32.58
C MET A 1 14.80 -19.68 31.68
N ALA A 2 14.35 -18.51 32.14
CA ALA A 2 13.65 -17.54 31.27
C ALA A 2 14.55 -17.09 30.11
N ASP A 3 15.79 -16.70 30.41
CA ASP A 3 16.76 -16.29 29.40
C ASP A 3 17.13 -17.43 28.44
N ASP A 4 17.25 -18.66 28.95
CA ASP A 4 17.55 -19.85 28.12
C ASP A 4 16.40 -20.16 27.16
N ALA A 5 15.15 -20.09 27.62
CA ALA A 5 13.97 -20.30 26.79
C ALA A 5 13.83 -19.21 25.72
N VAL A 6 14.07 -17.95 26.09
CA VAL A 6 14.06 -16.81 25.16
C VAL A 6 15.19 -16.91 24.14
N ALA A 7 16.39 -17.33 24.55
CA ALA A 7 17.51 -17.56 23.65
C ALA A 7 17.21 -18.70 22.65
N GLN A 8 16.59 -19.79 23.10
CA GLN A 8 16.16 -20.87 22.20
C GLN A 8 15.12 -20.40 21.19
N LEU A 9 14.08 -19.71 21.63
CA LEU A 9 13.08 -19.10 20.75
C LEU A 9 13.73 -18.14 19.74
N LEU A 10 14.67 -17.31 20.18
CA LEU A 10 15.37 -16.37 19.31
C LEU A 10 16.21 -17.10 18.26
N CYS A 11 16.94 -18.15 18.65
CA CYS A 11 17.71 -18.98 17.73
C CYS A 11 16.82 -19.65 16.66
N VAL A 12 15.65 -20.14 17.06
CA VAL A 12 14.66 -20.75 16.15
C VAL A 12 14.12 -19.71 15.17
N HIS A 13 13.65 -18.55 15.66
CA HIS A 13 13.06 -17.50 14.82
C HIS A 13 14.08 -16.82 13.90
N LEU A 14 15.36 -16.80 14.26
CA LEU A 14 16.44 -16.32 13.41
C LEU A 14 16.95 -17.39 12.41
N GLY A 15 16.43 -18.61 12.46
CA GLY A 15 16.86 -19.72 11.60
C GLY A 15 18.32 -20.14 11.85
N LEU A 16 18.81 -19.95 13.08
CA LEU A 16 20.21 -20.27 13.44
C LEU A 16 20.39 -21.74 13.81
N VAL A 17 19.32 -22.51 13.94
CA VAL A 17 19.34 -23.92 14.29
C VAL A 17 18.35 -24.67 13.42
N ASP A 18 18.79 -25.78 12.82
CA ASP A 18 17.92 -26.68 12.08
C ASP A 18 17.02 -27.47 13.04
N ASP A 19 15.73 -27.59 12.70
CA ASP A 19 14.72 -28.29 13.51
C ASP A 19 15.07 -29.75 13.87
N ALA A 20 15.97 -30.36 13.10
CA ALA A 20 16.47 -31.71 13.25
C ALA A 20 17.60 -31.85 14.30
N GLU A 21 18.28 -30.76 14.64
CA GLU A 21 19.41 -30.75 15.58
C GLU A 21 18.99 -30.37 17.01
N LEU A 22 17.77 -29.84 17.17
CA LEU A 22 17.26 -29.43 18.48
C LEU A 22 16.82 -30.63 19.32
N PRO A 23 17.21 -30.70 20.60
CA PRO A 23 16.71 -31.66 21.56
C PRO A 23 15.17 -31.70 21.60
N SER A 24 14.59 -32.85 21.96
CA SER A 24 13.13 -33.01 22.06
C SER A 24 12.48 -32.13 23.14
N ASP A 25 13.28 -31.64 24.09
CA ASP A 25 12.89 -30.74 25.17
C ASP A 25 13.19 -29.26 24.88
N ALA A 26 13.66 -28.92 23.67
CA ALA A 26 13.90 -27.54 23.26
C ALA A 26 12.60 -26.74 23.10
N VAL A 27 12.68 -25.43 23.36
CA VAL A 27 11.57 -24.49 23.21
C VAL A 27 11.61 -23.90 21.79
N ARG A 28 10.64 -24.29 20.96
CA ARG A 28 10.56 -23.85 19.55
C ARG A 28 9.48 -22.82 19.31
N ASP A 29 8.38 -22.92 20.04
CA ASP A 29 7.22 -22.04 19.93
C ASP A 29 6.60 -21.76 21.31
N PHE A 30 5.50 -20.99 21.31
CA PHE A 30 4.77 -20.69 22.54
C PHE A 30 4.17 -21.92 23.24
N ARG A 31 3.91 -23.03 22.51
CA ARG A 31 3.32 -24.24 23.09
C ARG A 31 4.35 -24.98 23.93
N ASP A 32 5.61 -24.97 23.52
CA ASP A 32 6.69 -25.57 24.28
C ASP A 32 6.94 -24.85 25.62
N LEU A 33 6.60 -23.55 25.72
CA LEU A 33 6.67 -22.80 26.98
C LEU A 33 5.78 -23.39 28.09
N TYR A 34 4.70 -24.10 27.75
CA TYR A 34 3.85 -24.79 28.73
C TYR A 34 4.53 -25.97 29.42
N ARG A 35 5.61 -26.51 28.84
CA ARG A 35 6.38 -27.61 29.43
C ARG A 35 7.33 -27.11 30.53
N LEU A 36 7.65 -25.82 30.52
CA LEU A 36 8.56 -25.23 31.49
C LEU A 36 7.87 -25.03 32.85
N PRO A 37 8.59 -25.16 33.98
CA PRO A 37 8.04 -25.02 35.32
C PRO A 37 7.83 -23.54 35.72
N LEU A 38 7.31 -22.69 34.82
CA LEU A 38 7.06 -21.26 35.05
C LEU A 38 5.75 -21.04 35.82
N ARG A 39 5.76 -21.35 37.11
CA ARG A 39 4.55 -21.38 37.95
C ARG A 39 4.24 -20.05 38.61
N SER A 40 5.27 -19.26 38.94
CA SER A 40 5.09 -18.01 39.66
C SER A 40 4.85 -16.82 38.72
N PHE A 41 4.18 -15.80 39.25
CA PHE A 41 4.01 -14.52 38.54
C PHE A 41 5.37 -13.85 38.27
N SER A 42 6.30 -13.93 39.22
CA SER A 42 7.64 -13.34 39.09
C SER A 42 8.43 -13.94 37.92
N GLU A 43 8.43 -15.27 37.79
CA GLU A 43 9.10 -15.96 36.67
C GLU A 43 8.53 -15.55 35.32
N LYS A 44 7.20 -15.39 35.22
CA LYS A 44 6.55 -14.94 33.98
C LYS A 44 6.87 -13.47 33.67
N CYS A 45 6.97 -12.61 34.68
CA CYS A 45 7.43 -11.23 34.47
C CYS A 45 8.88 -11.18 33.98
N VAL A 46 9.77 -12.02 34.51
CA VAL A 46 11.15 -12.15 34.03
C VAL A 46 11.17 -12.64 32.58
N LEU A 47 10.34 -13.63 32.23
CA LEU A 47 10.21 -14.12 30.86
C LEU A 47 9.78 -13.01 29.89
N MET A 48 8.76 -12.21 30.26
CA MET A 48 8.31 -11.09 29.45
C MET A 48 9.40 -10.03 29.26
N SER A 49 10.11 -9.67 30.33
CA SER A 49 11.21 -8.70 30.26
C SER A 49 12.38 -9.21 29.42
N ALA A 50 12.72 -10.50 29.52
CA ALA A 50 13.76 -11.12 28.70
C ALA A 50 13.36 -11.15 27.22
N ALA A 51 12.09 -11.48 26.92
CA ALA A 51 11.57 -11.44 25.55
C ALA A 51 11.60 -10.03 24.97
N GLU A 52 11.17 -9.01 25.73
CA GLU A 52 11.25 -7.60 25.32
C GLU A 52 12.68 -7.18 24.99
N ALA A 53 13.66 -7.60 25.79
CA ALA A 53 15.06 -7.26 25.59
C ALA A 53 15.63 -7.80 24.27
N THR A 54 15.03 -8.84 23.68
CA THR A 54 15.46 -9.35 22.37
C THR A 54 15.11 -8.41 21.21
N GLY A 55 14.07 -7.58 21.36
CA GLY A 55 13.51 -6.80 20.25
C GLY A 55 12.93 -7.62 19.09
N CYS A 56 12.86 -8.96 19.22
CA CYS A 56 12.32 -9.84 18.18
C CYS A 56 10.81 -9.99 18.32
N SER A 57 10.04 -9.53 17.33
CA SER A 57 8.57 -9.54 17.36
C SER A 57 7.99 -10.94 17.54
N ALA A 58 8.58 -11.96 16.90
CA ALA A 58 8.11 -13.34 16.98
C ALA A 58 8.32 -13.95 18.38
N VAL A 59 9.50 -13.75 18.98
CA VAL A 59 9.80 -14.18 20.36
C VAL A 59 8.89 -13.49 21.36
N ILE A 60 8.72 -12.17 21.20
CA ILE A 60 7.80 -11.38 22.04
C ILE A 60 6.38 -11.93 21.92
N LEU A 61 5.90 -12.21 20.71
CA LEU A 61 4.55 -12.72 20.49
C LEU A 61 4.35 -14.11 21.13
N ASP A 62 5.28 -15.04 20.96
CA ASP A 62 5.18 -16.37 21.56
C ASP A 62 5.07 -16.31 23.08
N VAL A 63 5.93 -15.50 23.71
CA VAL A 63 5.89 -15.30 25.17
C VAL A 63 4.57 -14.64 25.59
N LEU A 64 4.08 -13.67 24.83
CA LEU A 64 2.81 -13.01 25.14
C LEU A 64 1.61 -13.94 25.03
N LEU A 65 1.56 -14.82 24.02
CA LEU A 65 0.51 -15.83 23.88
C LEU A 65 0.46 -16.74 25.12
N PHE A 66 1.60 -17.31 25.51
CA PHE A 66 1.73 -18.14 26.72
C PHE A 66 1.33 -17.40 28.00
N VAL A 67 1.81 -16.17 28.18
CA VAL A 67 1.54 -15.40 29.41
C VAL A 67 0.07 -14.97 29.48
N SER A 68 -0.56 -14.64 28.34
CA SER A 68 -1.96 -14.21 28.27
C SER A 68 -2.94 -15.29 28.75
N GLU A 69 -2.59 -16.56 28.55
CA GLU A 69 -3.39 -17.72 28.97
C GLU A 69 -3.06 -18.19 30.39
N THR A 70 -1.91 -17.80 30.94
CA THR A 70 -1.41 -18.28 32.23
C THR A 70 -1.36 -17.21 33.34
N ILE A 71 -1.68 -15.96 33.04
CA ILE A 71 -1.80 -14.85 34.00
C ILE A 71 -3.23 -14.29 33.95
N SER A 72 -3.72 -13.79 35.10
CA SER A 72 -5.01 -13.09 35.11
C SER A 72 -4.98 -11.85 34.20
N PRO A 73 -6.06 -11.54 33.45
CA PRO A 73 -6.07 -10.43 32.49
C PRO A 73 -5.70 -9.07 33.10
N ALA A 74 -6.03 -8.82 34.37
CA ALA A 74 -5.69 -7.58 35.05
C ALA A 74 -4.19 -7.43 35.30
N LEU A 75 -3.51 -8.51 35.73
CA LEU A 75 -2.08 -8.51 35.97
C LEU A 75 -1.29 -8.49 34.66
N PHE A 76 -1.77 -9.20 33.65
CA PHE A 76 -1.19 -9.17 32.30
C PHE A 76 -1.20 -7.75 31.71
N ARG A 77 -2.35 -7.06 31.75
CA ARG A 77 -2.44 -5.66 31.31
C ARG A 77 -1.51 -4.73 32.08
N LYS A 78 -1.44 -4.89 33.41
CA LYS A 78 -0.52 -4.10 34.24
C LYS A 78 0.94 -4.32 33.81
N GLN A 79 1.34 -5.55 33.53
CA GLN A 79 2.71 -5.84 33.10
C GLN A 79 3.00 -5.29 31.70
N LEU A 80 2.05 -5.37 30.76
CA LEU A 80 2.18 -4.78 29.43
C LEU A 80 2.40 -3.25 29.47
N THR A 81 1.80 -2.54 30.42
CA THR A 81 2.04 -1.08 30.53
C THR A 81 3.48 -0.70 30.87
N ALA A 82 4.25 -1.62 31.46
CA ALA A 82 5.66 -1.40 31.78
C ALA A 82 6.62 -1.82 30.64
N LEU A 83 6.08 -2.39 29.56
CA LEU A 83 6.81 -3.12 28.52
C LEU A 83 6.34 -2.64 27.13
N PRO A 84 6.87 -1.51 26.62
CA PRO A 84 6.35 -0.82 25.43
C PRO A 84 6.41 -1.64 24.14
N LEU A 85 7.45 -2.45 23.93
CA LEU A 85 7.55 -3.29 22.73
C LEU A 85 6.52 -4.43 22.79
N SER A 86 6.42 -5.08 23.95
CA SER A 86 5.43 -6.12 24.20
C SER A 86 4.00 -5.60 24.04
N LEU A 87 3.71 -4.41 24.57
CA LEU A 87 2.40 -3.77 24.42
C LEU A 87 2.06 -3.52 22.95
N SER A 88 3.03 -3.00 22.18
CA SER A 88 2.82 -2.71 20.75
C SER A 88 2.61 -3.98 19.93
N GLN A 89 3.37 -5.04 20.22
CA GLN A 89 3.22 -6.35 19.59
C GLN A 89 1.85 -6.98 19.93
N TRP A 90 1.43 -6.89 21.19
CA TRP A 90 0.12 -7.41 21.62
C TRP A 90 -1.04 -6.68 20.95
N VAL A 91 -0.95 -5.36 20.84
CA VAL A 91 -1.92 -4.53 20.12
C VAL A 91 -1.98 -4.94 18.66
N HIS A 92 -0.83 -5.12 18.00
CA HIS A 92 -0.77 -5.53 16.60
C HIS A 92 -1.46 -6.88 16.39
N TYR A 93 -1.12 -7.87 17.21
CA TYR A 93 -1.75 -9.20 17.18
C TYR A 93 -3.28 -9.13 17.33
N LEU A 94 -3.78 -8.36 18.30
CA LEU A 94 -5.22 -8.24 18.52
C LEU A 94 -5.94 -7.53 17.35
N VAL A 95 -5.31 -6.51 16.75
CA VAL A 95 -5.84 -5.83 15.57
C VAL A 95 -5.88 -6.78 14.38
N GLU A 96 -4.81 -7.53 14.14
CA GLU A 96 -4.74 -8.52 13.07
C GLU A 96 -5.82 -9.61 13.25
N GLN A 97 -5.97 -10.14 14.46
CA GLN A 97 -7.06 -11.08 14.77
C GLN A 97 -8.43 -10.47 14.47
N CYS A 98 -8.66 -9.20 14.81
CA CYS A 98 -9.93 -8.54 14.51
C CYS A 98 -10.18 -8.33 13.00
N MET A 99 -9.14 -8.02 12.22
CA MET A 99 -9.25 -7.67 10.79
C MET A 99 -9.23 -8.90 9.88
N VAL A 100 -8.49 -9.95 10.22
CA VAL A 100 -8.27 -11.13 9.37
C VAL A 100 -9.33 -12.21 9.60
N THR A 101 -9.79 -12.40 10.85
CA THR A 101 -10.69 -13.53 11.17
C THR A 101 -12.18 -13.21 11.11
N ASN A 102 -12.55 -11.93 11.07
CA ASN A 102 -13.95 -11.52 11.03
C ASN A 102 -14.30 -10.82 9.72
N GLU A 103 -15.03 -11.51 8.83
CA GLU A 103 -15.72 -10.87 7.69
C GLU A 103 -16.69 -9.76 8.13
N THR A 104 -17.09 -9.77 9.41
CA THR A 104 -17.87 -8.73 10.07
C THR A 104 -17.27 -8.44 11.45
N VAL A 105 -16.55 -7.32 11.60
CA VAL A 105 -15.96 -6.93 12.89
C VAL A 105 -17.07 -6.71 13.92
N SER A 106 -17.17 -7.61 14.90
CA SER A 106 -18.14 -7.45 15.99
C SER A 106 -17.56 -6.58 17.11
N LEU A 107 -18.39 -5.68 17.67
CA LEU A 107 -18.05 -4.90 18.87
C LEU A 107 -17.55 -5.75 20.04
N SER A 108 -18.00 -7.00 20.13
CA SER A 108 -17.57 -7.95 21.16
C SER A 108 -16.09 -8.34 21.03
N ALA A 109 -15.59 -8.47 19.79
CA ALA A 109 -14.18 -8.73 19.51
C ALA A 109 -13.30 -7.52 19.86
N LEU A 110 -13.82 -6.30 19.67
CA LEU A 110 -13.12 -5.05 19.96
C LEU A 110 -13.08 -4.70 21.45
N ARG A 111 -13.91 -5.31 22.30
CA ARG A 111 -14.00 -4.97 23.73
C ARG A 111 -12.67 -5.15 24.47
N GLY A 112 -11.93 -6.22 24.16
CA GLY A 112 -10.60 -6.46 24.74
C GLY A 112 -9.56 -5.40 24.34
N LEU A 113 -9.62 -4.94 23.09
CA LEU A 113 -8.78 -3.85 22.57
C LEU A 113 -9.16 -2.51 23.21
N LEU A 114 -10.45 -2.20 23.33
CA LEU A 114 -10.96 -0.97 23.95
C LEU A 114 -10.52 -0.86 25.41
N ASP A 115 -10.65 -1.94 26.17
CA ASP A 115 -10.21 -1.99 27.57
C ASP A 115 -8.69 -1.84 27.69
N LEU A 116 -7.92 -2.41 26.76
CA LEU A 116 -6.46 -2.28 26.72
C LEU A 116 -6.04 -0.84 26.42
N TYR A 117 -6.54 -0.24 25.33
CA TYR A 117 -6.24 1.14 24.93
C TYR A 117 -6.65 2.16 26.00
N ALA A 118 -7.79 1.94 26.67
CA ALA A 118 -8.24 2.77 27.78
C ALA A 118 -7.34 2.64 29.01
N ALA A 119 -6.89 1.42 29.34
CA ALA A 119 -5.98 1.17 30.45
C ALA A 119 -4.58 1.77 30.19
N THR A 120 -4.11 1.73 28.94
CA THR A 120 -2.77 2.23 28.55
C THR A 120 -2.78 3.70 28.09
N GLN A 121 -3.92 4.38 28.15
CA GLN A 121 -4.11 5.78 27.71
C GLN A 121 -3.73 6.08 26.24
N ARG A 122 -3.70 5.06 25.37
CA ARG A 122 -3.30 5.20 23.96
C ARG A 122 -4.50 5.58 23.07
N TYR A 123 -5.20 6.67 23.43
CA TYR A 123 -6.46 7.08 22.79
C TYR A 123 -6.29 7.51 21.33
N ARG A 124 -5.13 8.05 20.93
CA ARG A 124 -4.87 8.42 19.52
C ARG A 124 -4.87 7.21 18.59
N GLU A 125 -4.26 6.11 19.03
CA GLU A 125 -4.19 4.87 18.25
C GLU A 125 -5.53 4.15 18.24
N LEU A 126 -6.27 4.22 19.35
CA LEU A 126 -7.65 3.76 19.38
C LEU A 126 -8.51 4.49 18.34
N ALA A 127 -8.37 5.82 18.25
CA ALA A 127 -9.06 6.64 17.26
C ALA A 127 -8.68 6.24 15.82
N ALA A 128 -7.40 6.02 15.54
CA ALA A 128 -6.94 5.57 14.23
C ALA A 128 -7.52 4.19 13.86
N MET A 129 -7.48 3.22 14.77
CA MET A 129 -8.04 1.88 14.55
C MET A 129 -9.55 1.92 14.30
N LEU A 130 -10.29 2.70 15.09
CA LEU A 130 -11.74 2.88 14.89
C LEU A 130 -12.06 3.51 13.53
N LEU A 131 -11.25 4.45 13.04
CA LEU A 131 -11.41 5.01 11.70
C LEU A 131 -11.05 4.00 10.61
N SER A 132 -9.97 3.23 10.78
CA SER A 132 -9.62 2.17 9.83
C SER A 132 -10.75 1.16 9.65
N LEU A 133 -11.49 0.83 10.72
CA LEU A 133 -12.68 -0.03 10.63
C LEU A 133 -13.79 0.56 9.75
N VAL A 134 -14.04 1.86 9.85
CA VAL A 134 -15.04 2.56 9.01
C VAL A 134 -14.64 2.50 7.54
N PHE A 135 -13.35 2.67 7.24
CA PHE A 135 -12.84 2.71 5.86
C PHE A 135 -12.48 1.33 5.28
N TYR A 136 -12.52 0.26 6.08
CA TYR A 136 -12.16 -1.07 5.62
C TYR A 136 -13.20 -1.68 4.67
N ASP A 137 -14.49 -1.45 4.95
CA ASP A 137 -15.58 -2.04 4.17
C ASP A 137 -15.93 -1.20 2.93
N ARG A 138 -16.15 -1.87 1.80
CA ARG A 138 -16.56 -1.23 0.53
C ARG A 138 -18.08 -1.12 0.39
N GLU A 139 -18.84 -1.83 1.22
CA GLU A 139 -20.30 -1.85 1.17
C GLU A 139 -20.91 -0.77 2.10
N LEU A 140 -21.56 0.24 1.50
CA LEU A 140 -22.08 1.43 2.20
C LEU A 140 -23.00 1.09 3.40
N SER A 141 -23.85 0.07 3.26
CA SER A 141 -24.79 -0.38 4.30
C SER A 141 -24.07 -0.89 5.56
N ARG A 142 -22.94 -1.59 5.39
CA ARG A 142 -22.11 -2.10 6.47
C ARG A 142 -21.26 -1.00 7.09
N THR A 143 -20.68 -0.13 6.25
CA THR A 143 -19.93 1.04 6.69
C THR A 143 -20.76 1.94 7.62
N LEU A 144 -22.04 2.17 7.32
CA LEU A 144 -22.94 2.96 8.17
C LEU A 144 -23.15 2.33 9.55
N LYS A 145 -23.38 1.01 9.61
CA LYS A 145 -23.54 0.29 10.87
C LYS A 145 -22.27 0.33 11.72
N VAL A 146 -21.10 0.11 11.10
CA VAL A 146 -19.79 0.22 11.77
C VAL A 146 -19.53 1.66 12.23
N THR A 147 -19.97 2.66 11.46
CA THR A 147 -19.87 4.07 11.84
C THR A 147 -20.69 4.39 13.09
N ASP A 148 -21.92 3.89 13.19
CA ASP A 148 -22.76 4.09 14.38
C ASP A 148 -22.13 3.45 15.63
N ASP A 149 -21.64 2.22 15.49
CA ASP A 149 -20.93 1.49 16.55
C ASP A 149 -19.65 2.23 17.02
N VAL A 150 -18.86 2.75 16.07
CA VAL A 150 -17.67 3.57 16.34
C VAL A 150 -18.03 4.89 17.01
N LEU A 151 -19.10 5.54 16.58
CA LEU A 151 -19.57 6.80 17.17
C LEU A 151 -20.04 6.59 18.61
N ASP A 152 -20.68 5.47 18.93
CA ASP A 152 -21.11 5.16 20.29
C ASP A 152 -19.93 4.87 21.23
N ILE A 153 -18.92 4.13 20.75
CA ILE A 153 -17.64 4.00 21.45
C ILE A 153 -16.98 5.37 21.62
N ALA A 154 -16.96 6.18 20.56
CA ALA A 154 -16.33 7.49 20.59
C ALA A 154 -16.99 8.43 21.60
N LYS A 155 -18.32 8.37 21.75
CA LYS A 155 -19.07 9.09 22.80
C LYS A 155 -18.63 8.66 24.19
N PHE A 156 -18.44 7.36 24.43
CA PHE A 156 -17.99 6.85 25.73
C PHE A 156 -16.61 7.38 26.13
N TYR A 157 -15.68 7.47 25.16
CA TYR A 157 -14.31 7.96 25.39
C TYR A 157 -14.11 9.43 24.99
N ARG A 158 -15.18 10.20 24.75
CA ARG A 158 -15.14 11.57 24.18
C ARG A 158 -14.25 12.54 24.94
N HIS A 159 -14.15 12.37 26.26
CA HIS A 159 -13.34 13.21 27.15
C HIS A 159 -11.86 12.80 27.20
N ARG A 160 -11.49 11.68 26.55
CA ARG A 160 -10.14 11.11 26.57
C ARG A 160 -9.46 11.10 25.21
N PHE A 161 -10.19 11.32 24.12
CA PHE A 161 -9.56 11.56 22.82
C PHE A 161 -8.96 12.97 22.79
N PRO A 162 -7.63 13.11 22.65
CA PRO A 162 -6.96 14.41 22.62
C PRO A 162 -7.30 15.24 21.36
N VAL A 163 -7.85 14.58 20.34
CA VAL A 163 -8.23 15.17 19.06
C VAL A 163 -9.62 14.65 18.71
N THR A 164 -10.60 15.54 18.47
CA THR A 164 -11.90 15.15 17.91
C THR A 164 -11.67 14.34 16.64
N LEU A 165 -12.26 13.14 16.52
CA LEU A 165 -12.12 12.24 15.36
C LEU A 165 -12.28 12.95 14.01
N SER A 166 -13.06 14.04 13.94
CA SER A 166 -13.21 14.90 12.75
C SER A 166 -11.94 15.63 12.29
N LYS A 167 -10.91 15.75 13.13
CA LYS A 167 -9.65 16.43 12.80
C LYS A 167 -8.57 15.46 12.29
N LEU A 168 -8.65 14.17 12.64
CA LEU A 168 -7.67 13.16 12.23
C LEU A 168 -7.57 13.01 10.70
N PRO A 169 -8.68 12.93 9.93
CA PRO A 169 -8.61 12.83 8.47
C PRO A 169 -7.88 14.00 7.82
N ARG A 170 -8.08 15.22 8.33
CA ARG A 170 -7.42 16.43 7.81
C ARG A 170 -5.92 16.46 8.08
N GLU A 171 -5.50 15.90 9.22
CA GLU A 171 -4.07 15.79 9.57
C GLU A 171 -3.40 14.71 8.70
N THR A 172 -4.06 13.58 8.50
CA THR A 172 -3.58 12.51 7.60
C THR A 172 -3.49 12.98 6.15
N GLU A 173 -4.52 13.65 5.62
CA GLU A 173 -4.46 14.25 4.26
C GLU A 173 -3.29 15.23 4.10
N LYS A 174 -2.95 15.97 5.15
CA LYS A 174 -1.83 16.90 5.14
C LYS A 174 -0.48 16.18 5.16
N GLU A 175 -0.35 15.09 5.91
CA GLU A 175 0.84 14.24 5.93
C GLU A 175 1.03 13.50 4.59
N ASP A 176 -0.05 12.97 4.01
CA ASP A 176 -0.05 12.32 2.70
C ASP A 176 0.36 13.29 1.59
N ALA A 177 -0.17 14.52 1.62
CA ALA A 177 0.20 15.57 0.67
C ALA A 177 1.69 15.94 0.75
N ASN A 178 2.33 15.85 1.92
CA ASN A 178 3.76 16.11 2.08
C ASN A 178 4.63 14.93 1.60
N THR A 179 4.06 13.74 1.50
CA THR A 179 4.77 12.50 1.12
C THR A 179 4.61 12.18 -0.36
N ALA A 180 3.60 12.75 -1.02
CA ALA A 180 3.36 12.56 -2.44
C ALA A 180 4.54 13.07 -3.29
N PRO A 181 4.97 12.31 -4.32
CA PRO A 181 6.04 12.74 -5.22
C PRO A 181 5.62 13.98 -6.02
N GLU A 182 6.60 14.79 -6.43
CA GLU A 182 6.36 15.97 -7.26
C GLU A 182 5.70 15.59 -8.61
N ILE A 183 4.73 16.39 -9.02
CA ILE A 183 4.02 16.21 -10.30
C ILE A 183 5.02 16.41 -11.44
N CYS A 184 5.26 15.36 -12.22
CA CYS A 184 6.06 15.44 -13.43
C CYS A 184 5.15 15.73 -14.64
N MET A 185 5.45 16.81 -15.36
CA MET A 185 4.84 17.12 -16.65
C MET A 185 5.92 17.15 -17.72
N MET A 186 5.63 16.55 -18.87
CA MET A 186 6.55 16.55 -20.02
C MET A 186 5.80 16.78 -21.32
N GLU A 187 6.44 17.47 -22.25
CA GLU A 187 5.85 17.85 -23.52
C GLU A 187 6.86 17.64 -24.64
N ALA A 188 6.45 17.01 -25.74
CA ALA A 188 7.32 16.78 -26.88
C ALA A 188 6.54 16.58 -28.18
N TYR A 189 7.22 16.80 -29.30
CA TYR A 189 6.74 16.32 -30.60
C TYR A 189 7.20 14.88 -30.81
N LEU A 190 6.24 13.97 -31.01
CA LEU A 190 6.49 12.54 -31.20
C LEU A 190 5.70 12.04 -32.40
N ASP A 191 6.25 11.03 -33.09
CA ASP A 191 5.52 10.33 -34.14
C ASP A 191 4.58 9.31 -33.49
N LYS A 192 3.27 9.48 -33.69
CA LYS A 192 2.24 8.57 -33.18
C LYS A 192 1.77 7.64 -34.29
N ARG A 193 1.68 6.34 -34.01
CA ARG A 193 1.00 5.39 -34.90
C ARG A 193 -0.52 5.56 -34.83
N ALA A 194 -1.18 5.67 -35.99
CA ALA A 194 -2.64 5.71 -36.08
C ALA A 194 -3.26 4.31 -35.87
N ARG A 195 -4.38 4.22 -35.14
CA ARG A 195 -5.17 2.97 -35.03
C ARG A 195 -6.05 2.83 -36.28
N GLY A 196 -5.97 1.70 -36.98
CA GLY A 196 -6.84 1.36 -38.12
C GLY A 196 -6.11 0.76 -39.33
N GLU A 197 -6.78 -0.16 -40.03
CA GLU A 197 -6.36 -0.76 -41.31
C GLU A 197 -6.61 0.22 -42.47
N GLY A 198 -5.93 1.37 -42.45
CA GLY A 198 -5.84 2.24 -43.61
C GLY A 198 -4.85 1.65 -44.61
N ASN A 199 -5.34 1.22 -45.78
CA ASN A 199 -4.65 0.40 -46.78
C ASN A 199 -3.49 1.08 -47.54
N LEU A 200 -2.87 2.14 -46.99
CA LEU A 200 -1.77 2.87 -47.61
C LEU A 200 -0.74 3.27 -46.55
N GLN A 201 0.49 2.76 -46.73
CA GLN A 201 1.78 3.42 -46.48
C GLN A 201 1.96 4.14 -45.11
N ALA A 202 2.81 3.58 -44.25
CA ALA A 202 3.39 4.22 -43.05
C ALA A 202 2.43 5.16 -42.26
N ASN A 203 1.52 4.58 -41.47
CA ASN A 203 0.52 5.28 -40.63
C ASN A 203 1.12 6.01 -39.39
N TRP A 204 2.23 6.71 -39.58
CA TRP A 204 2.87 7.54 -38.56
C TRP A 204 2.49 9.00 -38.76
N ARG A 205 2.13 9.66 -37.67
CA ARG A 205 1.74 11.07 -37.71
C ARG A 205 2.38 11.81 -36.55
N MET A 206 3.15 12.86 -36.86
CA MET A 206 3.70 13.74 -35.86
C MET A 206 2.58 14.39 -35.04
N ARG A 207 2.68 14.30 -33.72
CA ARG A 207 1.75 14.86 -32.75
C ARG A 207 2.52 15.60 -31.68
N TYR A 208 1.92 16.66 -31.17
CA TYR A 208 2.38 17.29 -29.94
C TYR A 208 1.75 16.52 -28.78
N VAL A 209 2.59 15.91 -27.94
CA VAL A 209 2.20 15.00 -26.86
C VAL A 209 2.53 15.65 -25.53
N GLN A 210 1.56 15.61 -24.60
CA GLN A 210 1.71 16.10 -23.24
C GLN A 210 1.44 14.93 -22.27
N LEU A 211 2.41 14.65 -21.42
CA LEU A 211 2.28 13.77 -20.26
C LEU A 211 1.92 14.63 -19.05
N THR A 212 0.79 14.31 -18.43
CA THR A 212 0.28 14.98 -17.22
C THR A 212 0.17 13.98 -16.06
N GLU A 213 -0.28 14.45 -14.90
CA GLU A 213 -0.56 13.60 -13.72
C GLU A 213 -1.59 12.47 -13.98
N LYS A 214 -2.50 12.65 -14.94
CA LYS A 214 -3.68 11.79 -15.11
C LYS A 214 -3.81 11.18 -16.49
N GLU A 215 -3.23 11.79 -17.52
CA GLU A 215 -3.34 11.28 -18.88
C GLU A 215 -2.16 11.71 -19.77
N ILE A 216 -1.94 10.90 -20.81
CA ILE A 216 -1.15 11.28 -21.99
C ILE A 216 -2.12 11.84 -23.02
N VAL A 217 -2.02 13.12 -23.34
CA VAL A 217 -2.84 13.79 -24.34
C VAL A 217 -2.02 14.08 -25.58
N TYR A 218 -2.62 13.92 -26.75
CA TYR A 218 -1.94 14.25 -28.00
C TYR A 218 -2.78 15.11 -28.93
N PHE A 219 -2.12 16.12 -29.48
CA PHE A 219 -2.66 17.19 -30.30
C PHE A 219 -2.04 17.17 -31.69
N LYS A 220 -2.71 17.81 -32.64
CA LYS A 220 -2.15 18.01 -33.98
C LYS A 220 -1.01 19.03 -33.95
N HIS A 221 -1.17 20.10 -33.18
CA HIS A 221 -0.20 21.20 -33.03
C HIS A 221 -0.09 21.63 -31.57
N ASP A 222 1.02 22.26 -31.19
CA ASP A 222 1.10 23.04 -29.95
C ASP A 222 0.18 24.29 -30.01
N GLU A 223 -0.11 24.90 -28.86
CA GLU A 223 -1.05 26.03 -28.77
C GLU A 223 -0.61 27.24 -29.63
N GLY A 224 0.70 27.49 -29.76
CA GLY A 224 1.25 28.63 -30.49
C GLY A 224 1.21 28.52 -32.02
N LYS A 225 1.12 27.32 -32.60
CA LYS A 225 1.01 27.12 -34.07
C LYS A 225 -0.42 27.03 -34.57
N LEU A 226 -1.41 26.90 -33.68
CA LEU A 226 -2.82 26.87 -34.06
C LEU A 226 -3.25 28.19 -34.71
N GLU A 227 -2.77 29.31 -34.18
CA GLU A 227 -3.10 30.66 -34.64
C GLU A 227 -2.48 31.01 -36.00
N LYS A 228 -1.38 30.36 -36.37
CA LYS A 228 -0.64 30.59 -37.63
C LYS A 228 -0.99 29.58 -38.73
N SER A 229 -1.92 28.66 -38.49
CA SER A 229 -2.33 27.65 -39.48
C SER A 229 -3.02 28.31 -40.67
N LYS A 230 -2.43 28.14 -41.87
CA LYS A 230 -2.96 28.67 -43.14
C LYS A 230 -4.21 27.93 -43.66
N ASN A 231 -4.68 26.87 -42.98
CA ASN A 231 -5.77 26.03 -43.49
C ASN A 231 -7.00 26.02 -42.53
N PRO A 232 -7.92 26.98 -42.68
CA PRO A 232 -9.04 27.17 -41.75
C PRO A 232 -10.08 26.04 -41.78
N PHE A 233 -10.15 25.24 -42.84
CA PHE A 233 -11.20 24.23 -43.02
C PHE A 233 -10.99 22.94 -42.21
N HIS A 234 -9.76 22.63 -41.79
CA HIS A 234 -9.46 21.41 -41.01
C HIS A 234 -9.16 21.67 -39.53
N ASP A 235 -8.77 22.89 -39.17
CA ASP A 235 -8.36 23.23 -37.80
C ASP A 235 -9.44 24.01 -37.03
N LYS A 236 -10.37 24.69 -37.72
CA LYS A 236 -11.43 25.51 -37.10
C LYS A 236 -12.82 24.86 -37.07
N THR A 237 -13.01 23.72 -37.74
CA THR A 237 -14.31 23.03 -37.90
C THR A 237 -14.52 21.97 -36.82
N GLY A 238 -14.54 22.37 -35.54
CA GLY A 238 -15.08 21.58 -34.42
C GLY A 238 -14.39 20.24 -34.04
N LYS A 239 -13.62 19.61 -34.92
CA LYS A 239 -12.74 18.48 -34.61
C LYS A 239 -11.46 19.04 -34.01
N GLY A 240 -11.55 19.37 -32.72
CA GLY A 240 -10.53 20.08 -31.93
C GLY A 240 -9.09 19.61 -32.16
N ASN A 241 -8.16 20.49 -31.80
CA ASN A 241 -6.73 20.22 -31.86
C ASN A 241 -6.35 18.90 -31.15
N LYS A 242 -7.07 18.56 -30.05
CA LYS A 242 -6.97 17.28 -29.34
C LYS A 242 -7.39 16.12 -30.24
N LYS A 243 -6.46 15.18 -30.48
CA LYS A 243 -6.70 14.00 -31.32
C LYS A 243 -6.97 12.73 -30.52
N GLY A 244 -6.71 12.77 -29.22
CA GLY A 244 -7.11 11.75 -28.27
C GLY A 244 -6.32 11.86 -26.98
N SER A 245 -6.61 10.96 -26.05
CA SER A 245 -5.84 10.79 -24.82
C SER A 245 -5.82 9.33 -24.38
N LEU A 246 -4.90 9.02 -23.48
CA LEU A 246 -4.77 7.74 -22.79
C LEU A 246 -4.67 8.05 -21.29
N ALA A 247 -5.65 7.56 -20.51
CA ALA A 247 -5.66 7.76 -19.07
C ALA A 247 -4.55 6.93 -18.40
N LEU A 248 -3.84 7.55 -17.46
CA LEU A 248 -2.83 6.88 -16.65
C LEU A 248 -3.52 6.10 -15.53
N ALA A 249 -3.27 4.80 -15.47
CA ALA A 249 -3.85 3.91 -14.47
C ALA A 249 -2.80 2.97 -13.89
N ARG A 250 -3.07 2.45 -12.69
CA ARG A 250 -2.23 1.42 -12.08
C ARG A 250 -2.24 0.15 -12.95
N GLY A 251 -1.07 -0.42 -13.18
CA GLY A 251 -0.92 -1.66 -13.95
C GLY A 251 -0.83 -1.48 -15.46
N MET A 252 -0.68 -0.24 -15.96
CA MET A 252 -0.32 -0.01 -17.37
C MET A 252 0.99 -0.71 -17.73
N GLN A 253 1.05 -1.20 -18.96
CA GLN A 253 2.21 -1.89 -19.50
C GLN A 253 2.96 -0.97 -20.44
N ILE A 254 4.24 -0.72 -20.16
CA ILE A 254 5.13 0.09 -20.99
C ILE A 254 6.25 -0.82 -21.47
N GLU A 255 6.37 -1.00 -22.78
CA GLU A 255 7.39 -1.85 -23.37
C GLU A 255 8.12 -1.14 -24.51
N PRO A 256 9.45 -1.31 -24.62
CA PRO A 256 10.17 -0.93 -25.83
C PRO A 256 9.69 -1.80 -27.00
N LEU A 257 9.54 -1.20 -28.17
CA LEU A 257 9.05 -1.87 -29.37
C LEU A 257 9.99 -1.60 -30.55
N ASP A 258 10.61 -2.66 -31.09
CA ASP A 258 11.25 -2.63 -32.40
C ASP A 258 10.16 -2.77 -33.48
N TYR A 259 9.60 -1.64 -33.91
CA TYR A 259 8.50 -1.66 -34.86
C TYR A 259 8.98 -1.97 -36.28
N ARG A 260 8.55 -3.12 -36.80
CA ARG A 260 8.83 -3.58 -38.16
C ARG A 260 7.56 -3.57 -39.00
N GLY A 261 7.30 -2.44 -39.65
CA GLY A 261 6.27 -2.34 -40.66
C GLY A 261 6.77 -2.81 -42.03
N LYS A 262 5.85 -3.12 -42.95
CA LYS A 262 6.18 -3.56 -44.32
C LYS A 262 7.13 -2.63 -45.08
N PHE A 263 7.14 -1.33 -44.77
CA PHE A 263 7.97 -0.31 -45.42
C PHE A 263 8.64 0.67 -44.44
N SER A 264 8.64 0.36 -43.14
CA SER A 264 9.18 1.27 -42.12
C SER A 264 9.80 0.48 -40.97
N LEU A 265 11.07 0.72 -40.70
CA LEU A 265 11.77 0.23 -39.52
C LEU A 265 11.87 1.37 -38.50
N ARG A 266 11.32 1.18 -37.29
CA ARG A 266 11.44 2.15 -36.20
C ARG A 266 11.86 1.41 -34.92
N PRO A 267 13.18 1.32 -34.66
CA PRO A 267 13.72 0.45 -33.63
C PRO A 267 13.57 1.01 -32.20
N ASN A 268 13.17 2.27 -32.05
CA ASN A 268 13.13 2.98 -30.77
C ASN A 268 11.70 3.44 -30.41
N CYS A 269 10.68 2.64 -30.75
CA CYS A 269 9.32 2.95 -30.35
C CYS A 269 9.05 2.53 -28.89
N VAL A 270 8.09 3.21 -28.27
CA VAL A 270 7.52 2.81 -26.99
C VAL A 270 6.06 2.47 -27.22
N LYS A 271 5.65 1.29 -26.74
CA LYS A 271 4.26 0.85 -26.71
C LYS A 271 3.73 0.94 -25.28
N ILE A 272 2.62 1.63 -25.13
CA ILE A 272 1.93 1.87 -23.86
C ILE A 272 0.55 1.25 -23.97
N CYS A 273 0.24 0.31 -23.08
CA CYS A 273 -1.07 -0.32 -23.00
C CYS A 273 -1.76 0.00 -21.68
N ASP A 274 -3.09 0.06 -21.68
CA ASP A 274 -3.88 0.03 -20.46
C ASP A 274 -3.69 -1.30 -19.69
N ALA A 275 -4.16 -1.36 -18.45
CA ALA A 275 -3.96 -2.53 -17.58
C ALA A 275 -4.59 -3.82 -18.14
N ALA A 276 -5.60 -3.69 -19.01
CA ALA A 276 -6.26 -4.80 -19.67
C ALA A 276 -5.65 -5.17 -21.04
N GLY A 277 -4.69 -4.40 -21.55
CA GLY A 277 -4.04 -4.63 -22.84
C GLY A 277 -4.90 -4.28 -24.08
N ASN A 278 -6.04 -3.62 -23.89
CA ASN A 278 -7.00 -3.30 -24.95
C ASN A 278 -6.66 -2.00 -25.68
N GLU A 279 -6.10 -1.01 -24.98
CA GLU A 279 -5.80 0.29 -25.55
C GLU A 279 -4.29 0.47 -25.75
N GLU A 280 -3.83 0.36 -27.00
CA GLU A 280 -2.42 0.61 -27.33
C GLU A 280 -2.15 2.04 -27.84
N LEU A 281 -1.09 2.66 -27.32
CA LEU A 281 -0.49 3.89 -27.81
C LEU A 281 0.97 3.61 -28.16
N ILE A 282 1.32 3.75 -29.44
CA ILE A 282 2.70 3.57 -29.91
C ILE A 282 3.25 4.94 -30.33
N LEU A 283 4.37 5.31 -29.70
CA LEU A 283 5.07 6.57 -29.90
C LEU A 283 6.51 6.31 -30.31
N ASP A 284 7.03 7.16 -31.20
CA ASP A 284 8.42 7.20 -31.59
C ASP A 284 9.00 8.58 -31.29
N ALA A 285 10.16 8.59 -30.61
CA ALA A 285 10.91 9.80 -30.32
C ALA A 285 11.67 10.23 -31.57
N PHE A 286 10.96 10.91 -32.46
CA PHE A 286 11.53 11.48 -33.67
C PHE A 286 12.52 12.60 -33.33
N SER A 287 13.79 12.44 -33.70
CA SER A 287 14.75 13.55 -33.77
C SER A 287 15.10 13.83 -35.24
N PRO A 288 15.10 15.11 -35.68
CA PRO A 288 15.48 15.45 -37.05
C PRO A 288 16.86 14.94 -37.46
N GLU A 289 17.75 14.72 -36.49
CA GLU A 289 19.11 14.19 -36.70
C GLU A 289 19.14 12.70 -37.08
N ARG A 290 18.13 11.92 -36.67
CA ARG A 290 17.99 10.48 -37.01
C ARG A 290 17.41 10.23 -38.41
N SER A 291 16.92 11.27 -39.09
CA SER A 291 16.33 11.18 -40.44
C SER A 291 17.29 10.72 -41.55
N ARG A 292 18.61 10.63 -41.28
CA ARG A 292 19.59 10.12 -42.24
C ARG A 292 19.69 8.59 -42.30
N GLU A 293 19.09 7.87 -41.36
CA GLU A 293 19.14 6.40 -41.29
C GLU A 293 17.79 5.71 -41.54
N ASP A 294 16.74 6.46 -41.90
CA ASP A 294 15.47 5.88 -42.37
C ASP A 294 15.66 5.26 -43.76
N VAL A 295 16.29 4.08 -43.78
CA VAL A 295 16.51 3.25 -44.95
C VAL A 295 15.15 2.78 -45.47
N TYR A 296 14.71 3.36 -46.58
CA TYR A 296 13.66 2.78 -47.40
C TYR A 296 14.12 1.38 -47.83
N ILE A 297 13.37 0.35 -47.44
CA ILE A 297 13.55 -0.99 -47.99
C ILE A 297 13.08 -0.93 -49.45
N ALA A 298 14.02 -1.07 -50.38
CA ALA A 298 13.75 -1.22 -51.81
C ALA A 298 13.10 -2.57 -52.13
#